data_AF-A0A7S0FMD3-F1
#
_entry.id   AF-A0A7S0FMD3-F1
#
_cell.length_a   1.000
_cell.length_b   1.000
_cell.length_c   1.000
_cell.angle_alpha   90.00
_cell.angle_beta   90.00
_cell.angle_gamma   90.00
#
_symmetry.space_group_name_H-M   'P 1'
#
loop_
_entity.id
_entity.type
_entity.pdbx_description
1 polymer ?
#
loop_
_entity_poly.entity_id
_entity_poly.type
_entity_poly.pdbx_seq_one_letter_code
_entity_poly.pdbx_strand_id
1 'polypeptide(L)'
;RSYADDGPESSSTDTDSNHRISTTWYVRYGCDAVAPLLGGLTDLLPKVKVEQVEEVQLVRYAGSGQGFGWHEDALDKGLATSENGGQRVATLLVYLNECD
;
A
#
# COMPACT_ATOMS: atom_id res chain seq x y z
N ARG A 1 -7.73 11.83 -55.21
CA ARG A 1 -8.11 10.69 -54.33
C ARG A 1 -6.88 10.26 -53.56
N SER A 2 -6.83 10.58 -52.27
CA SER A 2 -6.12 9.82 -51.24
C SER A 2 -6.53 10.47 -49.92
N TYR A 3 -7.46 9.82 -49.24
CA TYR A 3 -7.91 10.21 -47.91
C TYR A 3 -6.75 9.95 -46.94
N ALA A 4 -6.55 10.86 -46.00
CA ALA A 4 -5.77 10.60 -44.80
C ALA A 4 -6.47 9.49 -44.02
N ASP A 5 -5.77 8.40 -43.79
CA ASP A 5 -6.16 7.29 -42.93
C ASP A 5 -5.54 7.58 -41.56
N ASP A 6 -6.19 8.47 -40.80
CA ASP A 6 -5.91 8.62 -39.36
C ASP A 6 -6.55 7.41 -38.67
N GLY A 7 -5.83 6.28 -38.71
CA GLY A 7 -6.14 5.13 -37.88
C GLY A 7 -6.18 5.57 -36.40
N PRO A 8 -7.04 4.96 -35.57
CA PRO A 8 -7.11 5.35 -34.17
C PRO A 8 -5.74 5.09 -33.55
N GLU A 9 -5.07 6.16 -33.11
CA GLU A 9 -3.99 6.05 -32.15
C GLU A 9 -4.52 5.19 -31.01
N SER A 10 -3.94 3.99 -30.88
CA SER A 10 -4.15 3.18 -29.70
C SER A 10 -3.56 3.96 -28.55
N SER A 11 -4.39 4.81 -27.96
CA SER A 11 -4.29 5.26 -26.59
C SER A 11 -4.27 3.99 -25.75
N SER A 12 -3.08 3.39 -25.61
CA SER A 12 -2.73 2.59 -24.46
C SER A 12 -2.77 3.56 -23.29
N THR A 13 -3.98 3.85 -22.82
CA THR A 13 -4.20 4.14 -21.42
C THR A 13 -3.72 2.90 -20.71
N ASP A 14 -2.42 2.88 -20.42
CA ASP A 14 -1.82 1.97 -19.47
C ASP A 14 -2.39 2.41 -18.12
N THR A 15 -3.62 1.96 -17.86
CA THR A 15 -4.09 1.72 -16.52
C THR A 15 -3.13 0.71 -15.93
N ASP A 16 -1.97 1.18 -15.48
CA ASP A 16 -1.05 0.47 -14.59
C ASP A 16 -1.78 0.36 -13.24
N SER A 17 -2.79 -0.50 -13.29
CA SER A 17 -3.99 -0.48 -12.47
C SER A 17 -3.71 -1.30 -11.24
N ASN A 18 -3.26 -0.65 -10.17
CA ASN A 18 -3.24 -1.19 -8.81
C ASN A 18 -2.85 -2.68 -8.75
N HIS A 19 -1.81 -3.06 -9.52
CA HIS A 19 -1.46 -4.46 -9.71
C HIS A 19 -0.47 -4.85 -8.62
N ARG A 20 -0.93 -5.67 -7.67
CA ARG A 20 -0.10 -6.19 -6.58
C ARG A 20 0.25 -7.65 -6.85
N ILE A 21 1.52 -7.92 -7.10
CA ILE A 21 2.08 -9.28 -7.16
C ILE A 21 3.04 -9.44 -5.98
N SER A 22 2.52 -9.91 -4.86
CA SER A 22 3.28 -10.12 -3.62
C SER A 22 2.64 -11.20 -2.76
N THR A 23 3.39 -11.75 -1.81
CA THR A 23 2.76 -12.51 -0.70
C THR A 23 2.57 -11.58 0.50
N THR A 24 1.36 -11.61 1.08
CA THR A 24 0.97 -10.68 2.15
C THR A 24 0.37 -11.44 3.32
N TRP A 25 0.78 -11.07 4.52
CA TRP A 25 0.19 -11.52 5.77
C TRP A 25 -0.17 -10.33 6.65
N TYR A 26 -1.20 -10.47 7.48
CA TYR A 26 -1.51 -9.54 8.56
C TYR A 26 -1.12 -10.19 9.88
N VAL A 27 -0.31 -9.47 10.66
CA VAL A 27 0.14 -9.92 11.97
C VAL A 27 -0.88 -9.50 13.01
N ARG A 28 -1.41 -10.48 13.74
CA ARG A 28 -2.46 -10.24 14.73
C ARG A 28 -2.06 -9.21 15.78
N TYR A 29 -3.03 -8.41 16.22
CA TYR A 29 -2.90 -7.59 17.42
C TYR A 29 -2.40 -8.43 18.60
N GLY A 30 -1.35 -7.96 19.27
CA GLY A 30 -0.75 -8.63 20.43
C GLY A 30 0.38 -9.62 20.13
N CYS A 31 0.86 -9.71 18.88
CA CYS A 31 2.10 -10.43 18.61
C CYS A 31 3.30 -9.67 19.20
N ASP A 32 3.98 -10.25 20.19
CA ASP A 32 5.12 -9.61 20.86
C ASP A 32 6.26 -9.22 19.90
N ALA A 33 6.42 -9.95 18.80
CA ALA A 33 7.44 -9.67 17.80
C ALA A 33 7.27 -8.31 17.09
N VAL A 34 6.05 -7.75 17.06
CA VAL A 34 5.80 -6.42 16.45
C VAL A 34 5.82 -5.27 17.46
N ALA A 35 5.96 -5.55 18.76
CA ALA A 35 5.97 -4.52 19.80
C ALA A 35 7.04 -3.43 19.57
N PRO A 36 8.28 -3.75 19.14
CA PRO A 36 9.27 -2.71 18.84
C PRO A 36 8.85 -1.76 17.71
N LEU A 37 8.14 -2.26 16.69
CA LEU A 37 7.66 -1.45 15.58
C LEU A 37 6.56 -0.49 16.04
N LEU A 38 5.61 -0.98 16.85
CA LEU A 38 4.53 -0.16 17.39
C LEU A 38 5.07 0.90 18.36
N GLY A 39 6.04 0.55 19.21
CA GLY A 39 6.70 1.51 20.10
C GLY A 39 7.40 2.63 19.31
N GLY A 40 8.20 2.25 18.30
CA GLY A 40 8.86 3.23 17.42
C GLY A 40 7.88 4.12 16.67
N LEU A 41 6.74 3.58 16.21
CA LEU A 41 5.67 4.36 15.58
C LEU A 41 5.09 5.39 16.55
N THR A 42 4.75 4.99 17.78
CA THR A 42 4.18 5.92 18.77
C THR A 42 5.17 6.98 19.23
N ASP A 43 6.46 6.67 19.27
CA ASP A 43 7.51 7.65 19.57
C ASP A 43 7.67 8.66 18.43
N LEU A 44 7.60 8.20 17.18
CA LEU A 44 7.70 9.05 15.99
C LEU A 44 6.45 9.92 15.81
N LEU A 45 5.27 9.38 16.10
CA LEU A 45 3.96 10.02 15.94
C LEU A 45 3.19 10.03 17.28
N PRO A 46 3.59 10.86 18.25
CA PRO A 46 3.07 10.81 19.64
C PRO A 46 1.59 11.17 19.78
N LYS A 47 0.94 11.63 18.71
CA LYS A 47 -0.50 11.92 18.68
C LYS A 47 -1.34 10.75 18.16
N VAL A 48 -0.72 9.75 17.54
CA VAL A 48 -1.38 8.55 17.06
C VAL A 48 -1.50 7.57 18.23
N LYS A 49 -2.72 7.10 18.49
CA LYS A 49 -2.94 6.05 19.49
C LYS A 49 -2.86 4.68 18.83
N VAL A 50 -2.40 3.67 19.57
CA VAL A 50 -2.23 2.31 19.05
C VAL A 50 -3.55 1.73 18.52
N GLU A 51 -4.69 2.10 19.10
CA GLU A 51 -6.01 1.65 18.65
C GLU A 51 -6.43 2.21 17.28
N GLN A 52 -5.69 3.20 16.76
CA GLN A 52 -5.87 3.80 15.44
C GLN A 52 -4.93 3.18 14.39
N VAL A 53 -4.09 2.23 14.78
CA VAL A 53 -3.10 1.58 13.91
C VAL A 53 -3.69 0.26 13.42
N GLU A 54 -3.72 0.07 12.10
CA GLU A 54 -4.11 -1.21 11.49
C GLU A 54 -3.12 -2.33 11.86
N GLU A 55 -3.54 -3.60 11.72
CA GLU A 55 -2.64 -4.74 11.90
C GLU A 55 -1.42 -4.64 10.97
N VAL A 56 -0.24 -4.98 11.50
CA VAL A 56 1.01 -4.91 10.73
C VAL A 56 0.91 -5.82 9.51
N GLN A 57 1.08 -5.23 8.33
CA GLN A 57 1.13 -5.97 7.08
C GLN A 57 2.57 -6.40 6.78
N LEU A 58 2.83 -7.70 6.77
CA LEU A 58 4.09 -8.27 6.32
C LEU A 58 4.01 -8.60 4.83
N VAL A 59 4.93 -8.05 4.05
CA VAL A 59 4.97 -8.22 2.59
C VAL A 59 6.27 -8.86 2.17
N ARG A 60 6.18 -9.90 1.34
CA ARG A 60 7.33 -10.55 0.73
C ARG A 60 7.24 -10.47 -0.79
N TYR A 61 8.26 -9.88 -1.39
CA TYR A 61 8.55 -9.93 -2.82
C TYR A 61 9.64 -10.97 -3.06
N ALA A 62 9.28 -12.11 -3.65
CA ALA A 62 10.09 -13.32 -3.68
C ALA A 62 10.96 -13.50 -4.95
N GLY A 63 10.82 -12.64 -5.96
CA GLY A 63 11.54 -12.79 -7.23
C GLY A 63 11.15 -11.76 -8.28
N SER A 64 11.80 -11.88 -9.45
CA SER A 64 11.60 -10.99 -10.61
C SER A 64 10.14 -10.95 -11.06
N GLY A 65 9.64 -9.75 -11.34
CA GLY A 65 8.26 -9.52 -11.77
C GLY A 65 7.24 -9.42 -10.63
N GLN A 66 7.67 -9.60 -9.37
CA GLN A 66 6.87 -9.21 -8.22
C GLN A 66 7.01 -7.71 -7.97
N GLY A 67 5.93 -7.08 -7.51
CA GLY A 67 5.89 -5.65 -7.32
C GLY A 67 4.50 -5.18 -6.93
N PHE A 68 4.41 -3.89 -6.67
CA PHE A 68 3.15 -3.24 -6.39
C PHE A 68 3.12 -1.96 -7.22
N GLY A 69 2.16 -1.87 -8.15
CA GLY A 69 1.94 -0.67 -8.94
C GLY A 69 1.73 0.56 -8.04
N TRP A 70 2.00 1.74 -8.60
CA TRP A 70 1.83 3.00 -7.88
C TRP A 70 0.39 3.14 -7.39
N HIS A 71 0.22 3.58 -6.14
CA HIS A 71 -1.07 3.87 -5.53
C HIS A 71 -0.89 4.83 -4.36
N GLU A 72 -1.99 5.43 -3.92
CA GLU A 72 -2.07 6.14 -2.64
C GLU A 72 -2.64 5.19 -1.58
N ASP A 73 -2.10 5.26 -0.36
CA ASP A 73 -2.67 4.53 0.78
C ASP A 73 -3.94 5.20 1.30
N ALA A 74 -4.09 6.49 1.04
CA ALA A 74 -5.28 7.25 1.41
C ALA A 74 -6.50 6.71 0.66
N LEU A 75 -7.59 6.50 1.41
CA LEU A 75 -8.85 6.08 0.83
C LEU A 75 -9.56 7.26 0.17
N ASP A 76 -10.29 6.99 -0.90
CA ASP A 76 -11.21 7.95 -1.47
C ASP A 76 -12.21 8.45 -0.42
N LYS A 77 -12.62 9.72 -0.51
CA LYS A 77 -13.48 10.36 0.50
C LYS A 77 -14.78 9.61 0.81
N GLY A 78 -15.33 8.86 -0.15
CA GLY A 78 -16.52 8.03 0.03
C GLY A 78 -16.27 6.68 0.70
N LEU A 79 -15.02 6.22 0.72
CA LEU A 79 -14.61 4.91 1.27
C LEU A 79 -14.03 5.02 2.69
N ALA A 80 -13.53 6.20 3.07
CA ALA A 80 -12.98 6.51 4.39
C ALA A 80 -14.05 6.63 5.50
N THR A 81 -14.99 5.68 5.58
CA THR A 81 -16.01 5.61 6.63
C THR A 81 -15.42 4.95 7.88
N SER A 82 -16.04 5.19 9.04
CA SER A 82 -15.62 4.52 10.29
C SER A 82 -15.75 3.00 10.23
N GLU A 83 -16.70 2.49 9.43
CA GLU A 83 -16.90 1.05 9.20
C GLU A 83 -15.78 0.40 8.39
N ASN A 84 -15.12 1.18 7.53
CA ASN A 84 -13.98 0.74 6.72
C ASN A 84 -12.62 1.09 7.36
N GLY A 85 -12.61 1.40 8.67
CA GLY A 85 -11.38 1.73 9.40
C GLY A 85 -10.99 3.21 9.37
N GLY A 86 -11.74 4.07 8.67
CA GLY A 86 -11.48 5.50 8.58
C GLY A 86 -10.43 5.87 7.53
N GLN A 87 -9.91 7.10 7.60
CA GLN A 87 -8.89 7.58 6.65
C GLN A 87 -7.48 7.25 7.15
N ARG A 88 -6.63 6.73 6.27
CA ARG A 88 -5.18 6.60 6.50
C ARG A 88 -4.53 7.96 6.37
N VAL A 89 -3.86 8.40 7.43
CA VAL A 89 -3.18 9.70 7.49
C VAL A 89 -1.66 9.58 7.36
N ALA A 90 -1.10 8.39 7.59
CA ALA A 90 0.31 8.10 7.49
C ALA A 90 0.54 6.58 7.34
N THR A 91 1.66 6.22 6.72
CA THR A 91 2.13 4.84 6.59
C THR A 91 3.57 4.77 7.09
N LEU A 92 3.87 3.80 7.95
CA LEU A 92 5.24 3.47 8.35
C LEU A 92 5.69 2.23 7.56
N LEU A 93 6.56 2.44 6.57
CA LEU A 93 7.15 1.36 5.78
C LEU A 93 8.52 1.00 6.36
N VAL A 94 8.72 -0.28 6.68
CA VAL A 94 9.98 -0.80 7.24
C VAL A 94 10.53 -1.88 6.33
N TYR A 95 11.74 -1.67 5.83
CA TYR A 95 12.48 -2.67 5.08
C TYR A 95 13.12 -3.66 6.06
N LEU A 96 12.80 -4.94 5.94
CA LEU A 96 13.31 -6.00 6.83
C LEU A 96 14.64 -6.59 6.36
N ASN A 97 15.02 -6.32 5.12
CA ASN A 97 16.24 -6.74 4.49
C ASN A 97 16.61 -5.77 3.38
N GLU A 98 17.89 -5.72 3.04
CA GLU A 98 18.36 -5.08 1.83
C GLU A 98 17.88 -5.88 0.59
N CYS A 99 17.69 -5.16 -0.51
CA CYS A 99 17.45 -5.78 -1.82
C CYS A 99 18.79 -5.91 -2.55
N ASP A 100 19.06 -7.09 -3.10
CA ASP A 100 20.23 -7.35 -3.95
C ASP A 100 20.11 -6.67 -5.33
#